data_AF-V4XYC2-F1
#
_entry.id   AF-V4XYC2-F1
#
_cell.length_a   1.000
_cell.length_b   1.000
_cell.length_c   1.000
_cell.angle_alpha   90.00
_cell.angle_beta   90.00
_cell.angle_gamma   90.00
#
_symmetry.space_group_name_H-M   'P 1'
#
loop_
_entity.id
_entity.type
_entity.pdbx_description
1 polymer ?
#
loop_
_entity_poly.entity_id
_entity_poly.type
_entity_poly.pdbx_seq_one_letter_code
_entity_poly.pdbx_strand_id
1 'polypeptide(L)'
;MTDHNPQALAARVYSVNPRVVRGVGAALAVFVLVQAGALSLVAPFDAAGYRAVEDPSDPTNSLAYLAAILVVTALMLAAFRYDFERAVRGVILLSTALLSWYVFSVVVPAVPAREAVVVACSLAVAGALYAYPEWYVIDAAGVVMGAGAAGLFGISFGLLPAVVLLVVLAVYDAVSVYGTRHMLDLADGVLELNVPVVLVLPVEPGYSLLTDEGASPETLPDDAGAGAAAVEPERADRTRTRTAPTPARSATPCSSASATP
;
A
#
# COMPACT_ATOMS: atom_id res chain seq x y z
N MET A 1 -43.86 -23.70 -13.35
CA MET A 1 -44.05 -22.73 -12.26
C MET A 1 -42.77 -22.71 -11.46
N THR A 2 -41.78 -21.93 -11.92
CA THR A 2 -40.48 -21.76 -11.25
C THR A 2 -40.66 -20.73 -10.16
N ASP A 3 -40.56 -21.16 -8.90
CA ASP A 3 -40.52 -20.29 -7.73
C ASP A 3 -39.35 -19.31 -7.86
N HIS A 4 -39.65 -18.09 -8.28
CA HIS A 4 -38.76 -16.94 -8.07
C HIS A 4 -38.99 -16.47 -6.64
N ASN A 5 -38.24 -17.05 -5.70
CA ASN A 5 -38.22 -16.57 -4.33
C ASN A 5 -37.30 -15.34 -4.25
N PRO A 6 -37.83 -14.11 -4.15
CA PRO A 6 -37.02 -12.89 -4.09
C PRO A 6 -36.18 -12.80 -2.82
N GLN A 7 -36.57 -13.49 -1.74
CA GLN A 7 -35.78 -13.52 -0.50
C GLN A 7 -34.50 -14.35 -0.64
N ALA A 8 -34.52 -15.40 -1.45
CA ALA A 8 -33.33 -16.19 -1.75
C ALA A 8 -32.31 -15.41 -2.62
N LEU A 9 -32.79 -14.51 -3.48
CA LEU A 9 -31.94 -13.60 -4.25
C LEU A 9 -31.32 -12.52 -3.36
N ALA A 10 -32.10 -11.90 -2.46
CA ALA A 10 -31.60 -10.91 -1.52
C ALA A 10 -30.51 -11.48 -0.57
N ALA A 11 -30.69 -12.70 -0.08
CA ALA A 11 -29.72 -13.37 0.79
C ALA A 11 -28.37 -13.66 0.09
N ARG A 12 -28.38 -13.87 -1.23
CA ARG A 12 -27.16 -14.13 -2.03
C ARG A 12 -26.41 -12.86 -2.42
N VAL A 13 -27.11 -11.72 -2.47
CA VAL A 13 -26.54 -10.40 -2.77
C VAL A 13 -25.86 -9.78 -1.53
N TYR A 14 -26.32 -10.13 -0.32
CA TYR A 14 -25.78 -9.59 0.94
C TYR A 14 -24.84 -10.52 1.72
N SER A 15 -24.51 -11.71 1.19
CA SER A 15 -23.52 -12.57 1.84
C SER A 15 -22.13 -11.97 1.65
N VAL A 16 -21.65 -11.25 2.67
CA VAL A 16 -20.29 -10.70 2.68
C VAL A 16 -19.32 -11.87 2.52
N ASN A 17 -18.50 -11.82 1.47
CA ASN A 17 -17.55 -12.90 1.20
C ASN A 17 -16.57 -12.98 2.39
N PRO A 18 -16.49 -14.12 3.10
CA PRO A 18 -15.64 -14.24 4.28
C PRO A 18 -14.16 -13.99 3.98
N ARG A 19 -13.73 -14.12 2.71
CA ARG A 19 -12.38 -13.77 2.26
C ARG A 19 -12.14 -12.25 2.32
N VAL A 20 -13.11 -11.46 1.85
CA VAL A 20 -13.04 -9.99 1.88
C VAL A 20 -13.09 -9.49 3.32
N VAL A 21 -13.92 -10.09 4.17
CA VAL A 21 -13.97 -9.76 5.61
C VAL A 21 -12.61 -9.97 6.28
N ARG A 22 -11.90 -11.05 5.93
CA ARG A 22 -10.55 -11.32 6.45
C ARG A 22 -9.54 -10.28 5.98
N GLY A 23 -9.53 -9.94 4.69
CA GLY A 23 -8.64 -8.90 4.15
C GLY A 23 -8.87 -7.55 4.83
N VAL A 24 -10.14 -7.11 4.94
CA VAL A 24 -10.50 -5.87 5.65
C VAL A 24 -10.12 -5.94 7.13
N GLY A 25 -10.36 -7.08 7.78
CA GLY A 25 -9.98 -7.30 9.17
C GLY A 25 -8.46 -7.20 9.39
N ALA A 26 -7.66 -7.73 8.47
CA ALA A 26 -6.22 -7.62 8.50
C ALA A 26 -5.74 -6.17 8.29
N ALA A 27 -6.35 -5.43 7.36
CA ALA A 27 -6.08 -4.00 7.16
C ALA A 27 -6.32 -3.19 8.44
N LEU A 28 -7.47 -3.42 9.08
CA LEU A 28 -7.83 -2.77 10.34
C LEU A 28 -6.88 -3.16 11.47
N ALA A 29 -6.46 -4.42 11.53
CA ALA A 29 -5.49 -4.88 12.52
C ALA A 29 -4.14 -4.17 12.35
N VAL A 30 -3.61 -4.10 11.11
CA VAL A 30 -2.36 -3.38 10.82
C VAL A 30 -2.49 -1.90 11.17
N PHE A 31 -3.59 -1.24 10.80
CA PHE A 31 -3.86 0.14 11.17
C PHE A 31 -3.84 0.34 12.70
N VAL A 32 -4.55 -0.50 13.46
CA VAL A 32 -4.58 -0.41 14.93
C VAL A 32 -3.20 -0.67 15.53
N LEU A 33 -2.44 -1.64 15.01
CA LEU A 33 -1.08 -1.93 15.47
C LEU A 33 -0.13 -0.76 15.25
N VAL A 34 -0.19 -0.11 14.08
CA VAL A 34 0.60 1.09 13.78
C VAL A 34 0.24 2.23 14.74
N GLN A 35 -1.05 2.49 14.94
CA GLN A 35 -1.50 3.57 15.82
C GLN A 35 -1.14 3.32 17.29
N ALA A 36 -1.36 2.09 17.79
CA ALA A 36 -0.98 1.71 19.14
C ALA A 36 0.54 1.76 19.35
N GLY A 37 1.29 1.26 18.35
CA GLY A 37 2.75 1.34 18.32
C GLY A 37 3.25 2.78 18.37
N ALA A 38 2.74 3.65 17.50
CA ALA A 38 3.08 5.07 17.48
C ALA A 38 2.82 5.74 18.84
N LEU A 39 1.63 5.55 19.41
CA LEU A 39 1.28 6.10 20.73
C LEU A 39 2.21 5.60 21.84
N SER A 40 2.57 4.32 21.81
CA SER A 40 3.54 3.76 22.79
C SER A 40 4.94 4.36 22.66
N LEU A 41 5.30 4.86 21.47
CA LEU A 41 6.63 5.41 21.17
C LEU A 41 6.73 6.91 21.45
N VAL A 42 5.61 7.63 21.61
CA VAL A 42 5.59 9.10 21.83
C VAL A 42 6.46 9.50 23.03
N ALA A 43 6.14 8.99 24.23
CA ALA A 43 6.87 9.33 25.44
C ALA A 43 8.36 8.95 25.39
N PRO A 44 8.75 7.72 24.98
CA PRO A 44 10.16 7.36 24.93
C PRO A 44 10.94 8.10 23.82
N PHE A 45 10.34 8.44 22.68
CA PHE A 45 10.99 9.29 21.66
C PHE A 45 11.22 10.71 22.15
N ASP A 46 10.25 11.27 22.87
CA ASP A 46 10.38 12.60 23.47
C ASP A 46 11.52 12.63 24.50
N ALA A 47 11.58 11.61 25.37
CA ALA A 47 12.64 11.45 26.36
C ALA A 47 14.03 11.22 25.73
N ALA A 48 14.09 10.59 24.55
CA ALA A 48 15.31 10.40 23.78
C ALA A 48 15.73 11.66 22.99
N GLY A 49 14.91 12.71 22.97
CA GLY A 49 15.20 13.95 22.27
C GLY A 49 15.10 13.84 20.75
N TYR A 50 14.27 12.92 20.23
CA TYR A 50 14.11 12.70 18.78
C TYR A 50 13.20 13.71 18.08
N ARG A 51 12.84 14.80 18.76
CA ARG A 51 12.03 15.87 18.17
C ARG A 51 12.83 16.59 17.10
N ALA A 52 12.27 16.70 15.90
CA ALA A 52 12.96 17.28 14.75
C ALA A 52 12.86 18.81 14.66
N VAL A 53 11.95 19.43 15.41
CA VAL A 53 11.71 20.89 15.40
C VAL A 53 11.71 21.47 16.80
N GLU A 54 12.08 22.74 16.93
CA GLU A 54 12.14 23.44 18.21
C GLU A 54 10.75 23.77 18.76
N ASP A 55 9.87 24.35 17.93
CA ASP A 55 8.48 24.66 18.28
C ASP A 55 7.51 23.87 17.39
N PRO A 56 6.94 22.75 17.88
CA PRO A 56 5.96 21.96 17.14
C PRO A 56 4.68 22.70 16.74
N SER A 57 4.36 23.82 17.40
CA SER A 57 3.11 24.55 17.15
C SER A 57 3.22 25.57 16.02
N ASP A 58 4.43 25.84 15.51
CA ASP A 58 4.65 26.78 14.41
C ASP A 58 4.06 26.22 13.10
N PRO A 59 3.07 26.90 12.46
CA PRO A 59 2.51 26.49 11.18
C PRO A 59 3.53 26.48 10.03
N THR A 60 4.66 27.18 10.17
CA THR A 60 5.74 27.17 9.18
C THR A 60 6.35 25.78 9.03
N ASN A 61 6.31 24.95 10.08
CA ASN A 61 6.77 23.56 10.01
C ASN A 61 6.02 22.76 8.94
N SER A 62 4.70 22.94 8.80
CA SER A 62 3.91 22.26 7.77
C SER A 62 4.41 22.59 6.36
N LEU A 63 4.79 23.84 6.11
CA LEU A 63 5.33 24.26 4.82
C LEU A 63 6.74 23.69 4.58
N ALA A 64 7.61 23.73 5.60
CA ALA A 64 8.96 23.19 5.52
C ALA A 64 8.94 21.68 5.22
N TYR A 65 8.07 20.93 5.90
CA TYR A 65 7.91 19.50 5.65
C TYR A 65 7.24 19.20 4.32
N LEU A 66 6.23 19.98 3.90
CA LEU A 66 5.65 19.83 2.57
C LEU A 66 6.72 20.03 1.49
N ALA A 67 7.57 21.05 1.64
CA ALA A 67 8.70 21.28 0.73
C ALA A 67 9.71 20.12 0.78
N ALA A 68 10.05 19.61 1.96
CA ALA A 68 10.95 18.47 2.11
C ALA A 68 10.39 17.20 1.45
N ILE A 69 9.10 16.92 1.61
CA ILE A 69 8.41 15.80 0.94
C ILE A 69 8.54 15.97 -0.58
N LEU A 70 8.21 17.15 -1.12
CA LEU A 70 8.32 17.41 -2.56
C LEU A 70 9.77 17.25 -3.07
N VAL A 71 10.77 17.68 -2.31
CA VAL A 71 12.19 17.50 -2.66
C VAL A 71 12.56 16.02 -2.68
N VAL A 72 12.20 15.26 -1.64
CA VAL A 72 12.50 13.82 -1.57
C VAL A 72 11.79 13.07 -2.70
N THR A 73 10.51 13.37 -2.94
CA THR A 73 9.74 12.81 -4.05
C THR A 73 10.39 13.13 -5.40
N ALA A 74 10.77 14.40 -5.64
CA ALA A 74 11.44 14.78 -6.88
C ALA A 74 12.81 14.07 -7.06
N LEU A 75 13.57 13.89 -5.98
CA LEU A 75 14.83 13.13 -6.02
C LEU A 75 14.58 11.65 -6.32
N MET A 76 13.53 11.07 -5.77
CA MET A 76 13.14 9.68 -6.03
C MET A 76 12.72 9.50 -7.50
N LEU A 77 11.84 10.36 -8.02
CA LEU A 77 11.43 10.37 -9.43
C LEU A 77 12.64 10.57 -10.35
N ALA A 78 13.58 11.45 -9.99
CA ALA A 78 14.82 11.61 -10.74
C ALA A 78 15.65 10.32 -10.75
N ALA A 79 15.80 9.66 -9.59
CA ALA A 79 16.54 8.41 -9.49
C ALA A 79 15.93 7.32 -10.40
N PHE A 80 14.61 7.21 -10.45
CA PHE A 80 13.92 6.31 -11.38
C PHE A 80 14.10 6.72 -12.84
N ARG A 81 13.99 8.02 -13.14
CA ARG A 81 14.15 8.54 -14.51
C ARG A 81 15.52 8.21 -15.13
N TYR A 82 16.54 8.03 -14.30
CA TYR A 82 17.91 7.69 -14.68
C TYR A 82 18.26 6.20 -14.42
N ASP A 83 17.27 5.35 -14.18
CA ASP A 83 17.44 3.89 -13.99
C ASP A 83 18.40 3.52 -12.84
N PHE A 84 18.43 4.33 -11.76
CA PHE A 84 19.25 4.08 -10.58
C PHE A 84 18.60 3.08 -9.60
N GLU A 85 18.10 1.95 -10.09
CA GLU A 85 17.34 0.95 -9.32
C GLU A 85 18.07 0.50 -8.04
N ARG A 86 19.38 0.24 -8.14
CA ARG A 86 20.21 -0.14 -6.99
C ARG A 86 20.31 0.95 -5.92
N ALA A 87 20.36 2.21 -6.34
CA ALA A 87 20.41 3.34 -5.41
C ALA A 87 19.08 3.47 -4.68
N VAL A 88 17.95 3.36 -5.39
CA VAL A 88 16.62 3.38 -4.79
C VAL A 88 16.46 2.23 -3.79
N ARG A 89 16.78 1.00 -4.19
CA ARG A 89 16.73 -0.17 -3.29
C ARG A 89 17.60 0.03 -2.05
N GLY A 90 18.80 0.61 -2.23
CA GLY A 90 19.70 0.96 -1.13
C GLY A 90 19.09 1.99 -0.17
N VAL A 91 18.47 3.05 -0.71
CA VAL A 91 17.80 4.08 0.10
C VAL A 91 16.62 3.50 0.89
N ILE A 92 15.82 2.63 0.27
CA ILE A 92 14.69 1.98 0.95
C ILE A 92 15.20 1.12 2.11
N LEU A 93 16.16 0.22 1.87
CA LEU A 93 16.70 -0.67 2.90
C LEU A 93 17.42 0.10 4.02
N LEU A 94 18.15 1.16 3.66
CA LEU A 94 18.79 2.05 4.64
C LEU A 94 17.76 2.78 5.49
N SER A 95 16.69 3.30 4.86
CA SER A 95 15.60 3.98 5.57
C SER A 95 14.88 3.02 6.51
N THR A 96 14.64 1.78 6.09
CA THR A 96 14.06 0.72 6.94
C THR A 96 14.96 0.41 8.12
N ALA A 97 16.27 0.24 7.90
CA ALA A 97 17.22 0.01 8.97
C ALA A 97 17.25 1.20 9.95
N LEU A 98 17.27 2.42 9.43
CA LEU A 98 17.33 3.64 10.24
C LEU A 98 16.07 3.84 11.09
N LEU A 99 14.87 3.69 10.49
CA LEU A 99 13.61 3.80 11.24
C LEU A 99 13.48 2.67 12.28
N SER A 100 13.86 1.45 11.92
CA SER A 100 13.89 0.33 12.86
C SER A 100 14.88 0.61 14.01
N TRP A 101 16.03 1.23 13.72
CA TRP A 101 16.99 1.64 14.75
C TRP A 101 16.39 2.65 15.72
N TYR A 102 15.69 3.69 15.23
CA TYR A 102 14.99 4.65 16.09
C TYR A 102 13.97 3.97 17.02
N VAL A 103 13.20 3.01 16.50
CA VAL A 103 12.24 2.25 17.31
C VAL A 103 12.96 1.38 18.35
N PHE A 104 13.91 0.56 17.92
CA PHE A 104 14.60 -0.36 18.82
C PHE A 104 15.49 0.35 19.84
N SER A 105 16.04 1.52 19.52
CA SER A 105 16.87 2.28 20.45
C SER A 105 16.10 2.62 21.73
N VAL A 106 14.79 2.86 21.65
CA VAL A 106 13.99 3.19 22.83
C VAL A 106 13.18 2.02 23.40
N VAL A 107 12.89 1.00 22.58
CA VAL A 107 12.15 -0.19 23.01
C VAL A 107 13.06 -1.21 23.72
N VAL A 108 14.31 -1.35 23.28
CA VAL A 108 15.25 -2.30 23.87
C VAL A 108 15.66 -1.82 25.27
N PRO A 109 15.36 -2.59 26.34
CA PRO A 109 15.69 -2.21 27.71
C PRO A 109 17.21 -2.19 27.93
N ALA A 110 17.63 -1.60 29.05
CA ALA A 110 19.04 -1.54 29.44
C ALA A 110 19.62 -2.93 29.75
N VAL A 111 20.16 -3.59 28.73
CA VAL A 111 20.85 -4.88 28.81
C VAL A 111 22.33 -4.72 28.47
N PRO A 112 23.21 -5.65 28.89
CA PRO A 112 24.58 -5.68 28.41
C PRO A 112 24.62 -5.71 26.88
N ALA A 113 25.52 -4.94 26.27
CA ALA A 113 25.63 -4.79 24.82
C ALA A 113 24.35 -4.29 24.10
N ARG A 114 23.49 -3.52 24.78
CA ARG A 114 22.28 -2.91 24.20
C ARG A 114 22.51 -2.30 22.82
N GLU A 115 23.54 -1.48 22.64
CA GLU A 115 23.81 -0.83 21.34
C GLU A 115 24.02 -1.85 20.21
N ALA A 116 24.73 -2.95 20.49
CA ALA A 116 24.92 -4.01 19.52
C ALA A 116 23.60 -4.76 19.22
N VAL A 117 22.76 -4.96 20.24
CA VAL A 117 21.43 -5.57 20.07
C VAL A 117 20.53 -4.68 19.20
N VAL A 118 20.49 -3.38 19.47
CA VAL A 118 19.69 -2.41 18.69
C VAL A 118 20.13 -2.44 17.22
N VAL A 119 21.44 -2.34 16.96
CA VAL A 119 21.99 -2.40 15.59
C VAL A 119 21.71 -3.74 14.93
N ALA A 120 21.87 -4.85 15.66
CA ALA A 120 21.58 -6.17 15.12
C ALA A 120 20.10 -6.34 14.75
N CYS A 121 19.18 -5.89 15.61
CA CYS A 121 17.74 -5.93 15.34
C CYS A 121 17.36 -5.04 14.15
N SER A 122 17.90 -3.82 14.06
CA SER A 122 17.59 -2.93 12.94
C SER A 122 18.11 -3.46 11.61
N LEU A 123 19.33 -4.01 11.60
CA LEU A 123 19.89 -4.68 10.42
C LEU A 123 19.17 -5.98 10.10
N ALA A 124 18.64 -6.70 11.08
CA ALA A 124 17.87 -7.91 10.86
C ALA A 124 16.55 -7.60 10.13
N VAL A 125 15.86 -6.49 10.45
CA VAL A 125 14.64 -6.09 9.72
C VAL A 125 14.96 -5.77 8.26
N ALA A 126 15.97 -4.94 8.01
CA ALA A 126 16.38 -4.62 6.64
C ALA A 126 16.93 -5.83 5.88
N GLY A 127 17.70 -6.69 6.56
CA GLY A 127 18.24 -7.93 6.00
C GLY A 127 17.14 -8.95 5.66
N ALA A 128 16.10 -9.05 6.48
CA ALA A 128 14.94 -9.87 6.21
C ALA A 128 14.20 -9.40 4.95
N LEU A 129 13.99 -8.08 4.78
CA LEU A 129 13.43 -7.53 3.55
C LEU A 129 14.32 -7.76 2.32
N TYR A 130 15.64 -7.65 2.48
CA TYR A 130 16.57 -7.86 1.38
C TYR A 130 16.61 -9.34 0.92
N ALA A 131 16.63 -10.27 1.87
CA ALA A 131 16.82 -11.69 1.61
C ALA A 131 15.52 -12.47 1.39
N TYR A 132 14.43 -12.08 2.06
CA TYR A 132 13.17 -12.81 2.07
C TYR A 132 11.94 -11.90 2.20
N PRO A 133 11.57 -11.20 1.13
CA PRO A 133 10.49 -10.22 1.08
C PRO A 133 9.13 -10.87 0.84
N GLU A 134 8.74 -11.79 1.71
CA GLU A 134 7.35 -12.27 1.74
C GLU A 134 6.42 -11.21 2.33
N TRP A 135 5.12 -11.30 2.01
CA TRP A 135 4.12 -10.30 2.38
C TRP A 135 4.11 -10.01 3.89
N TYR A 136 4.22 -11.04 4.72
CA TYR A 136 4.20 -10.89 6.17
C TYR A 136 5.48 -10.22 6.71
N VAL A 137 6.61 -10.34 6.00
CA VAL A 137 7.86 -9.65 6.35
C VAL A 137 7.74 -8.17 6.00
N ILE A 138 7.20 -7.87 4.81
CA ILE A 138 6.91 -6.52 4.36
C ILE A 138 5.93 -5.84 5.32
N ASP A 139 4.83 -6.49 5.66
CA ASP A 139 3.82 -5.95 6.56
C ASP A 139 4.35 -5.76 7.99
N ALA A 140 5.13 -6.70 8.52
CA ALA A 140 5.73 -6.56 9.84
C ALA A 140 6.75 -5.41 9.88
N ALA A 141 7.61 -5.28 8.86
CA ALA A 141 8.52 -4.14 8.74
C ALA A 141 7.74 -2.84 8.57
N GLY A 142 6.66 -2.84 7.79
CA GLY A 142 5.75 -1.73 7.60
C GLY A 142 5.08 -1.28 8.90
N VAL A 143 4.68 -2.22 9.78
CA VAL A 143 4.16 -1.90 11.12
C VAL A 143 5.21 -1.20 11.98
N VAL A 144 6.45 -1.72 12.00
CA VAL A 144 7.56 -1.13 12.77
C VAL A 144 7.91 0.27 12.24
N MET A 145 8.09 0.40 10.93
CA MET A 145 8.40 1.66 10.28
C MET A 145 7.26 2.67 10.41
N GLY A 146 6.01 2.23 10.23
CA GLY A 146 4.81 3.05 10.36
C GLY A 146 4.64 3.58 11.79
N ALA A 147 4.80 2.72 12.80
CA ALA A 147 4.77 3.12 14.20
C ALA A 147 5.89 4.12 14.54
N GLY A 148 7.12 3.85 14.07
CA GLY A 148 8.27 4.74 14.26
C GLY A 148 8.09 6.09 13.60
N ALA A 149 7.72 6.12 12.32
CA ALA A 149 7.49 7.35 11.58
C ALA A 149 6.33 8.15 12.19
N ALA A 150 5.17 7.53 12.43
CA ALA A 150 4.02 8.21 13.03
C ALA A 150 4.33 8.73 14.44
N GLY A 151 5.12 8.01 15.24
CA GLY A 151 5.60 8.49 16.54
C GLY A 151 6.50 9.72 16.42
N LEU A 152 7.49 9.69 15.50
CA LEU A 152 8.40 10.82 15.24
C LEU A 152 7.66 12.06 14.71
N PHE A 153 6.72 11.87 13.77
CA PHE A 153 5.86 12.94 13.28
C PHE A 153 4.95 13.46 14.41
N GLY A 154 4.40 12.58 15.24
CA GLY A 154 3.53 12.93 16.35
C GLY A 154 4.18 13.80 17.42
N ILE A 155 5.48 13.60 17.71
CA ILE A 155 6.22 14.48 18.64
C ILE A 155 6.76 15.76 17.98
N SER A 156 6.85 15.77 16.65
CA SER A 156 7.42 16.90 15.89
C SER A 156 6.35 17.89 15.42
N PHE A 157 5.07 17.53 15.45
CA PHE A 157 3.98 18.40 15.05
C PHE A 157 2.96 18.60 16.16
N GLY A 158 2.67 19.87 16.45
CA GLY A 158 1.50 20.27 17.20
C GLY A 158 0.23 20.04 16.39
N LEU A 159 -0.92 20.11 17.06
CA LEU A 159 -2.23 19.83 16.44
C LEU A 159 -2.50 20.69 15.20
N LEU A 160 -2.25 22.00 15.29
CA LEU A 160 -2.53 22.93 14.19
C LEU A 160 -1.65 22.62 12.96
N PRO A 161 -0.31 22.58 13.07
CA PRO A 161 0.54 22.20 11.93
C PRO A 161 0.23 20.82 11.34
N ALA A 162 -0.07 19.82 12.18
CA ALA A 162 -0.45 18.49 11.73
C ALA A 162 -1.74 18.51 10.89
N VAL A 163 -2.79 19.18 11.39
CA VAL A 163 -4.08 19.28 10.68
C VAL A 163 -3.91 20.01 9.36
N VAL A 164 -3.14 21.11 9.33
CA VAL A 164 -2.87 21.85 8.09
C VAL A 164 -2.18 20.95 7.06
N LEU A 165 -1.12 20.24 7.47
CA LEU A 165 -0.38 19.33 6.60
C LEU A 165 -1.30 18.21 6.06
N LEU A 166 -2.07 17.56 6.94
CA LEU A 166 -2.98 16.47 6.57
C LEU A 166 -4.10 16.94 5.64
N VAL A 167 -4.67 18.13 5.87
CA VAL A 167 -5.69 18.70 4.97
C VAL A 167 -5.11 18.99 3.60
N VAL A 168 -3.90 19.58 3.52
CA VAL A 168 -3.24 19.84 2.22
C VAL A 168 -2.98 18.53 1.48
N LEU A 169 -2.47 17.50 2.16
CA LEU A 169 -2.23 16.18 1.56
C LEU A 169 -3.55 15.50 1.11
N ALA A 170 -4.61 15.59 1.92
CA ALA A 170 -5.91 15.03 1.57
C ALA A 170 -6.55 15.75 0.37
N VAL A 171 -6.40 17.07 0.26
CA VAL A 171 -6.85 17.84 -0.91
C VAL A 171 -6.04 17.45 -2.15
N TYR A 172 -4.72 17.31 -2.01
CA TYR A 172 -3.86 16.85 -3.12
C TYR A 172 -4.31 15.46 -3.63
N ASP A 173 -4.50 14.50 -2.72
CA ASP A 173 -4.96 13.15 -3.06
C ASP A 173 -6.31 13.17 -3.80
N ALA A 174 -7.29 13.90 -3.27
CA ALA A 174 -8.60 14.05 -3.90
C ALA A 174 -8.53 14.70 -5.29
N VAL A 175 -7.67 15.72 -5.47
CA VAL A 175 -7.47 16.37 -6.77
C VAL A 175 -6.77 15.42 -7.75
N SER A 176 -5.78 14.66 -7.31
CA SER A 176 -5.07 13.68 -8.14
C SER A 176 -6.01 12.59 -8.66
N VAL A 177 -6.82 12.01 -7.76
CA VAL A 177 -7.78 10.94 -8.06
C VAL A 177 -8.96 11.44 -8.90
N TYR A 178 -9.71 12.43 -8.40
CA TYR A 178 -11.00 12.82 -8.99
C TYR A 178 -10.88 13.95 -10.00
N GLY A 179 -9.90 14.84 -9.82
CA GLY A 179 -9.70 16.01 -10.66
C GLY A 179 -8.96 15.66 -11.94
N THR A 180 -7.68 15.29 -11.81
CA THR A 180 -6.81 15.05 -12.97
C THR A 180 -6.92 13.64 -13.53
N ARG A 181 -7.42 12.67 -12.75
CA ARG A 181 -7.45 11.23 -13.09
C ARG A 181 -6.12 10.69 -13.63
N HIS A 182 -5.01 11.38 -13.35
CA HIS A 182 -3.69 11.04 -13.90
C HIS A 182 -3.25 9.64 -13.44
N MET A 183 -3.65 9.25 -12.23
CA MET A 183 -3.44 7.90 -11.68
C MET A 183 -4.32 6.82 -12.32
N LEU A 184 -5.41 7.19 -13.00
CA LEU A 184 -6.28 6.26 -13.74
C LEU A 184 -5.88 6.19 -15.22
N ASP A 185 -5.42 7.30 -15.81
CA ASP A 185 -5.01 7.36 -17.21
C ASP A 185 -3.65 6.67 -17.46
N LEU A 186 -2.80 6.50 -16.43
CA LEU A 186 -1.58 5.67 -16.49
C LEU A 186 -1.89 4.17 -16.49
N ALA A 187 -3.07 3.76 -15.98
CA ALA A 187 -3.44 2.35 -15.86
C ALA A 187 -3.77 1.69 -17.21
N ASP A 188 -4.15 2.46 -18.23
CA ASP A 188 -4.36 1.95 -19.60
C ASP A 188 -3.05 1.85 -20.42
N GLY A 189 -1.94 2.43 -19.95
CA GLY A 189 -0.67 2.50 -20.69
C GLY A 189 0.50 1.73 -20.10
N VAL A 190 0.49 1.37 -18.82
CA VAL A 190 1.70 0.91 -18.12
C VAL A 190 1.39 -0.16 -17.07
N LEU A 191 0.94 -1.33 -17.50
CA LEU A 191 0.88 -2.54 -16.65
C LEU A 191 2.22 -3.32 -16.61
N GLU A 192 3.35 -2.68 -16.96
CA GLU A 192 4.66 -3.33 -16.98
C GLU A 192 5.56 -3.05 -15.76
N LEU A 193 5.20 -2.11 -14.88
CA LEU A 193 6.07 -1.69 -13.78
C LEU A 193 5.67 -2.36 -12.46
N ASN A 194 6.13 -3.61 -12.35
CA ASN A 194 5.73 -4.71 -11.47
C ASN A 194 6.10 -4.59 -9.99
N VAL A 195 5.49 -3.71 -9.16
CA VAL A 195 5.98 -3.69 -7.78
C VAL A 195 5.15 -3.16 -6.58
N PRO A 196 5.06 -3.93 -5.47
CA PRO A 196 4.41 -3.50 -4.23
C PRO A 196 5.31 -2.78 -3.20
N VAL A 197 5.17 -1.46 -3.10
CA VAL A 197 5.61 -0.65 -1.92
C VAL A 197 4.48 -0.57 -0.87
N VAL A 198 3.43 -1.34 -1.08
CA VAL A 198 2.18 -1.28 -0.35
C VAL A 198 2.10 -2.48 0.57
N LEU A 199 1.44 -2.32 1.72
CA LEU A 199 1.06 -3.43 2.58
C LEU A 199 0.25 -4.45 1.78
N VAL A 200 0.58 -5.73 1.89
CA VAL A 200 -0.04 -6.77 1.09
C VAL A 200 -0.92 -7.64 1.97
N LEU A 201 -2.23 -7.51 1.77
CA LEU A 201 -3.24 -8.20 2.57
C LEU A 201 -3.90 -9.31 1.77
N PRO A 202 -3.37 -10.55 1.80
CA PRO A 202 -3.93 -11.63 1.01
C PRO A 202 -5.33 -12.02 1.49
N VAL A 203 -6.26 -12.13 0.54
CA VAL A 203 -7.62 -12.62 0.79
C VAL A 203 -7.69 -14.15 0.85
N GLU A 204 -6.62 -14.85 0.44
CA GLU A 204 -6.51 -16.31 0.41
C GLU A 204 -5.33 -16.81 1.27
N PRO A 205 -5.55 -17.84 2.13
CA PRO A 205 -4.56 -18.28 3.13
C PRO A 205 -3.38 -19.10 2.57
N GLY A 206 -3.11 -19.03 1.27
CA GLY A 206 -2.00 -19.73 0.61
C GLY A 206 -1.16 -18.81 -0.29
N TYR A 207 -1.38 -17.50 -0.21
CA TYR A 207 -0.69 -16.53 -1.03
C TYR A 207 0.78 -16.40 -0.64
N SER A 208 1.68 -16.54 -1.61
CA SER A 208 3.11 -16.24 -1.47
C SER A 208 3.50 -15.23 -2.53
N LEU A 209 4.16 -14.15 -2.09
CA LEU A 209 4.64 -13.12 -3.01
C LEU A 209 5.78 -13.61 -3.90
N LEU A 210 6.53 -14.60 -3.42
CA LEU A 210 7.68 -15.15 -4.12
C LEU A 210 7.28 -16.15 -5.21
N THR A 211 6.15 -16.86 -5.06
CA THR A 211 5.73 -17.91 -6.01
C THR A 211 4.58 -17.51 -6.92
N ASP A 212 3.67 -16.65 -6.47
CA ASP A 212 2.42 -16.36 -7.20
C ASP A 212 2.56 -15.21 -8.22
N GLU A 213 3.79 -14.85 -8.59
CA GLU A 213 4.16 -13.80 -9.55
C GLU A 213 3.40 -12.47 -9.36
N GLY A 214 3.97 -11.57 -8.55
CA GLY A 214 3.51 -10.18 -8.49
C GLY A 214 4.38 -9.18 -7.73
N ALA A 215 5.59 -9.56 -7.27
CA ALA A 215 6.41 -8.68 -6.43
C ALA A 215 7.87 -9.14 -6.32
N SER A 216 8.69 -8.90 -7.34
CA SER A 216 10.14 -9.09 -7.19
C SER A 216 10.73 -7.98 -6.31
N PRO A 217 11.62 -8.27 -5.35
CA PRO A 217 12.13 -7.29 -4.37
C PRO A 217 13.21 -6.33 -4.85
N GLU A 218 13.51 -6.29 -6.14
CA GLU A 218 14.56 -5.45 -6.74
C GLU A 218 14.03 -4.30 -7.58
N THR A 219 12.91 -4.49 -8.24
CA THR A 219 12.17 -3.44 -8.93
C THR A 219 11.14 -2.97 -7.93
N LEU A 220 10.99 -1.66 -7.58
CA LEU A 220 9.85 -0.90 -6.96
C LEU A 220 9.76 0.50 -7.63
N PRO A 221 8.84 0.86 -8.56
CA PRO A 221 8.62 2.24 -8.96
C PRO A 221 7.40 2.87 -8.27
N ASP A 222 7.66 4.08 -7.77
CA ASP A 222 6.79 5.23 -7.53
C ASP A 222 5.34 5.01 -7.06
N ASP A 223 5.16 4.97 -5.73
CA ASP A 223 4.22 5.86 -5.02
C ASP A 223 4.40 5.73 -3.48
N ALA A 224 5.62 5.99 -3.00
CA ALA A 224 5.90 6.13 -1.57
C ALA A 224 5.99 7.61 -1.19
N GLY A 225 4.87 8.31 -1.32
CA GLY A 225 4.58 9.54 -0.58
C GLY A 225 3.67 9.18 0.59
N ALA A 226 4.09 9.53 1.81
CA ALA A 226 3.36 9.37 3.06
C ALA A 226 1.82 9.40 2.93
N GLY A 227 1.14 8.33 3.35
CA GLY A 227 -0.31 8.35 3.49
C GLY A 227 -0.95 6.97 3.36
N ALA A 228 -1.55 6.51 4.45
CA ALA A 228 -2.44 5.37 4.43
C ALA A 228 -3.71 5.68 3.60
N ALA A 229 -4.07 4.81 2.66
CA ALA A 229 -5.44 4.32 2.40
C ALA A 229 -5.54 3.61 1.03
N ALA A 230 -6.25 2.48 0.97
CA ALA A 230 -7.42 2.33 0.09
C ALA A 230 -8.03 0.92 0.21
N VAL A 231 -9.33 0.86 0.50
CA VAL A 231 -10.23 -0.22 0.09
C VAL A 231 -11.48 0.46 -0.45
N GLU A 232 -11.83 0.23 -1.71
CA GLU A 232 -13.19 0.48 -2.24
C GLU A 232 -13.81 -0.80 -2.80
N PRO A 233 -15.16 -0.90 -2.82
CA PRO A 233 -15.89 -2.12 -3.13
C PRO A 233 -16.37 -2.20 -4.58
N GLU A 234 -16.31 -3.40 -5.15
CA GLU A 234 -16.87 -3.73 -6.45
C GLU A 234 -18.41 -3.76 -6.42
N ARG A 235 -19.07 -2.91 -7.21
CA ARG A 235 -20.50 -3.05 -7.56
C ARG A 235 -20.66 -3.50 -9.00
N ALA A 236 -21.24 -4.69 -9.14
CA ALA A 236 -21.64 -5.31 -10.38
C ALA A 236 -22.80 -4.56 -11.07
N ASP A 237 -22.69 -4.35 -12.38
CA ASP A 237 -23.86 -4.31 -13.26
C ASP A 237 -23.70 -5.35 -14.38
N ARG A 238 -24.69 -6.25 -14.42
CA ARG A 238 -24.87 -7.26 -15.46
C ARG A 238 -26.06 -6.82 -16.29
N THR A 239 -25.83 -6.50 -17.56
CA THR A 239 -26.86 -6.66 -18.58
C THR A 239 -26.37 -7.59 -19.68
N ARG A 240 -26.72 -8.87 -19.53
CA ARG A 240 -26.66 -9.89 -20.59
C ARG A 240 -28.10 -10.14 -21.04
N THR A 241 -28.54 -9.54 -22.14
CA THR A 241 -29.80 -9.93 -22.78
C THR A 241 -29.52 -11.13 -23.66
N ARG A 242 -29.74 -12.34 -23.11
CA ARG A 242 -29.80 -13.59 -23.87
C ARG A 242 -31.27 -14.00 -23.97
N THR A 243 -31.92 -13.66 -25.09
CA THR A 243 -33.24 -14.20 -25.44
C THR A 243 -33.08 -15.62 -25.99
N ALA A 244 -33.86 -16.55 -25.43
CA ALA A 244 -33.87 -17.98 -25.74
C ALA A 244 -34.75 -18.31 -26.98
N PRO A 245 -34.79 -19.58 -27.44
CA PRO A 245 -34.99 -19.96 -28.85
C PRO A 245 -36.44 -20.37 -29.21
N THR A 246 -36.75 -20.48 -30.51
CA THR A 246 -37.84 -21.32 -31.06
C THR A 246 -37.54 -21.67 -32.54
N PRO A 247 -37.90 -22.88 -33.05
CA PRO A 247 -37.32 -23.47 -34.26
C PRO A 247 -38.23 -23.41 -35.50
N ALA A 248 -37.67 -23.46 -36.72
CA ALA A 248 -38.36 -23.94 -37.92
C ALA A 248 -37.39 -24.31 -39.06
N ARG A 249 -37.79 -25.36 -39.79
CA ARG A 249 -37.13 -26.07 -40.89
C ARG A 249 -37.16 -25.30 -42.23
N SER A 250 -36.17 -25.56 -43.11
CA SER A 250 -36.28 -25.87 -44.56
C SER A 250 -34.91 -25.62 -45.23
N ALA A 251 -34.20 -26.66 -45.71
CA ALA A 251 -34.19 -27.21 -47.08
C ALA A 251 -32.98 -26.71 -47.93
N THR A 252 -31.95 -27.58 -48.01
CA THR A 252 -31.08 -28.02 -49.15
C THR A 252 -30.94 -27.20 -50.46
N PRO A 253 -29.95 -27.48 -51.36
CA PRO A 253 -28.56 -27.97 -51.24
C PRO A 253 -27.51 -27.13 -52.03
N CYS A 254 -26.24 -27.52 -51.89
CA CYS A 254 -25.09 -27.23 -52.76
C CYS A 254 -25.38 -27.22 -54.26
N SER A 255 -24.75 -26.28 -54.98
CA SER A 255 -24.56 -26.32 -56.43
C SER A 255 -23.08 -26.23 -56.78
N SER A 256 -22.71 -27.06 -57.74
CA SER A 256 -21.40 -27.39 -58.32
C SER A 256 -20.84 -26.30 -59.24
N ALA A 257 -19.51 -26.22 -59.34
CA ALA A 257 -18.84 -25.84 -60.59
C ALA A 257 -17.43 -26.46 -60.68
N SER A 258 -17.21 -27.20 -61.76
CA SER A 258 -15.95 -27.84 -62.19
C SER A 258 -15.59 -27.33 -63.59
N ALA A 259 -14.28 -27.41 -63.93
CA ALA A 259 -13.65 -27.49 -65.27
C ALA A 259 -13.41 -26.16 -66.04
N THR A 260 -12.14 -25.68 -66.14
CA THR A 260 -11.12 -25.83 -67.24
C THR A 260 -11.30 -24.83 -68.42
N PRO A 261 -10.27 -24.53 -69.26
CA PRO A 261 -9.26 -25.39 -69.90
C PRO A 261 -7.82 -25.24 -69.43
#